data_AF-A0A2V2RKL5-F1
#
_entry.id   AF-A0A2V2RKL5-F1
#
_cell.length_a   1.000
_cell.length_b   1.000
_cell.length_c   1.000
_cell.angle_alpha   90.00
_cell.angle_beta   90.00
_cell.angle_gamma   90.00
#
_symmetry.space_group_name_H-M   'P 1'
#
loop_
_entity.id
_entity.type
_entity.pdbx_description
1 polymer ?
#
loop_
_entity_poly.entity_id
_entity_poly.type
_entity_poly.pdbx_seq_one_letter_code
_entity_poly.pdbx_strand_id
1 'polypeptide(L)'
;MPTESSFHQQLVAAGDVYEVGGNTPFLLNEPESVWSVVSGTIEVFTVRVMDGQPSGTRYHFFTATIGDLLFGMDLERLGQGLGFLCAPVVGTKVCKAPLQLIQ
;
A
#
# COMPACT_ATOMS: atom_id res chain seq x y z
N MET A 1 3.96 24.78 8.35
CA MET A 1 3.28 23.53 7.98
C MET A 1 4.02 22.99 6.78
N PRO A 2 4.42 21.71 6.74
CA PRO A 2 5.00 21.19 5.51
C PRO A 2 3.90 21.23 4.45
N THR A 3 4.14 21.98 3.38
CA THR A 3 3.27 22.03 2.21
C THR A 3 3.16 20.61 1.70
N GLU A 4 1.99 19.99 1.79
CA GLU A 4 1.75 18.74 1.08
C GLU A 4 2.15 18.96 -0.39
N SER A 5 3.02 18.08 -0.90
CA SER A 5 3.53 18.20 -2.27
C SER A 5 2.35 18.27 -3.24
N SER A 6 2.38 19.20 -4.20
CA SER A 6 1.32 19.34 -5.22
C SER A 6 1.06 18.03 -5.97
N PHE A 7 2.09 17.18 -6.05
CA PHE A 7 1.99 15.83 -6.61
C PHE A 7 1.05 14.92 -5.80
N HIS A 8 1.18 14.91 -4.47
CA HIS A 8 0.32 14.08 -3.60
C HIS A 8 -1.15 14.48 -3.73
N GLN A 9 -1.43 15.78 -3.81
CA GLN A 9 -2.79 16.29 -4.05
C GLN A 9 -3.33 15.87 -5.42
N GLN A 10 -2.52 15.93 -6.47
CA GLN A 10 -2.93 15.50 -7.83
C GLN A 10 -3.22 14.00 -7.87
N LEU A 11 -2.37 13.19 -7.22
CA LEU A 11 -2.58 11.75 -7.13
C LEU A 11 -3.88 11.41 -6.40
N VAL A 12 -4.13 12.07 -5.26
CA VAL A 12 -5.35 11.88 -4.48
C VAL A 12 -6.60 12.34 -5.23
N ALA A 13 -6.50 13.40 -6.03
CA ALA A 13 -7.62 13.89 -6.83
C ALA A 13 -7.95 12.99 -8.04
N ALA A 14 -6.97 12.23 -8.53
CA ALA A 14 -7.12 11.38 -9.71
C ALA A 14 -7.34 9.89 -9.38
N GLY A 15 -7.13 9.48 -8.13
CA GLY A 15 -7.34 8.12 -7.65
C GLY A 15 -8.61 7.96 -6.80
N ASP A 16 -8.84 6.71 -6.39
CA ASP A 16 -9.96 6.36 -5.53
C ASP A 16 -9.51 6.36 -4.06
N VAL A 17 -10.21 7.13 -3.23
CA VAL A 17 -9.92 7.23 -1.79
C VAL A 17 -10.79 6.26 -1.01
N TYR A 18 -10.13 5.44 -0.19
CA TYR A 18 -10.77 4.47 0.68
C TYR A 18 -10.42 4.76 2.13
N GLU A 19 -11.42 4.65 3.00
CA GLU A 19 -11.16 4.48 4.43
C GLU A 19 -10.96 2.99 4.69
N VAL A 20 -9.78 2.66 5.22
CA VAL A 20 -9.34 1.30 5.52
C VAL A 20 -9.09 1.17 7.02
N GLY A 21 -9.17 -0.05 7.54
CA GLY A 21 -8.93 -0.26 8.96
C GLY A 21 -8.79 -1.72 9.34
N GLY A 22 -7.95 -1.95 10.37
CA GLY A 22 -7.73 -3.11 11.26
C GLY A 22 -7.90 -4.54 10.72
N ASN A 23 -8.98 -4.81 10.01
CA ASN A 23 -9.37 -6.11 9.47
C ASN A 23 -9.39 -6.17 7.93
N THR A 24 -8.85 -5.16 7.25
CA THR A 24 -8.77 -5.11 5.78
C THR A 24 -7.32 -5.06 5.26
N PRO A 25 -6.46 -6.01 5.65
CA PRO A 25 -5.11 -6.05 5.11
C PRO A 25 -5.14 -6.44 3.63
N PHE A 26 -4.20 -5.90 2.86
CA PHE A 26 -4.08 -6.17 1.43
C PHE A 26 -2.62 -6.42 1.04
N LEU A 27 -2.41 -7.23 0.00
CA LEU A 27 -1.08 -7.46 -0.56
C LEU A 27 -0.73 -6.34 -1.56
N LEU A 28 0.55 -5.97 -1.64
CA LEU A 28 1.07 -5.13 -2.72
C LEU A 28 1.35 -5.96 -3.98
N ASN A 29 0.34 -6.67 -4.49
CA ASN A 29 0.46 -7.64 -5.58
C ASN A 29 -0.11 -7.15 -6.92
N GLU A 30 -0.43 -5.85 -7.03
CA GLU A 30 -1.01 -5.25 -8.23
C GLU A 30 -0.01 -4.29 -8.89
N PRO A 31 0.85 -4.76 -9.82
CA PRO A 31 2.01 -4.01 -10.34
C PRO A 31 1.67 -2.67 -10.99
N GLU A 32 0.46 -2.57 -11.54
CA GLU A 32 -0.05 -1.39 -12.24
C GLU A 32 -0.70 -0.37 -11.30
N SER A 33 -0.57 -0.56 -9.98
CA SER A 33 -1.18 0.30 -8.96
C SER A 33 -0.15 0.91 -8.02
N VAL A 34 -0.52 2.08 -7.50
CA VAL A 34 0.16 2.76 -6.41
C VAL A 34 -0.84 3.14 -5.34
N TRP A 35 -0.44 2.98 -4.09
CA TRP A 35 -1.21 3.39 -2.93
C TRP A 35 -0.51 4.58 -2.26
N SER A 36 -1.27 5.59 -1.89
CA SER A 36 -0.78 6.75 -1.14
C SER A 36 -1.47 6.82 0.21
N VAL A 37 -0.71 7.07 1.28
CA VAL A 37 -1.31 7.34 2.59
C VAL A 37 -1.78 8.79 2.64
N VAL A 38 -3.10 8.98 2.76
CA VAL A 38 -3.75 10.29 2.86
C VAL A 38 -3.82 10.75 4.31
N SER A 39 -4.17 9.84 5.22
CA SER A 39 -4.17 10.08 6.67
C SER A 39 -3.99 8.77 7.42
N GLY A 40 -3.42 8.81 8.62
CA GLY A 40 -3.16 7.61 9.43
C GLY A 40 -1.84 6.92 9.06
N THR A 41 -1.76 5.62 9.31
CA THR A 41 -0.54 4.82 9.11
C THR A 41 -0.85 3.41 8.63
N ILE A 42 0.08 2.82 7.90
CA ILE A 42 0.03 1.43 7.47
C ILE A 42 1.25 0.70 8.01
N GLU A 43 1.02 -0.38 8.75
CA GLU A 43 2.09 -1.31 9.10
C GLU A 43 2.33 -2.26 7.93
N VAL A 44 3.55 -2.29 7.42
CA VAL A 44 3.94 -3.16 6.31
C VAL A 44 4.73 -4.33 6.85
N PHE A 45 4.31 -5.53 6.45
CA PHE A 45 4.94 -6.78 6.86
C PHE A 45 5.45 -7.54 5.64
N THR A 46 6.58 -8.22 5.78
CA THR A 46 6.91 -9.34 4.89
C THR A 46 6.17 -10.59 5.33
N VAL A 47 5.59 -11.31 4.38
CA VAL A 47 4.83 -12.55 4.59
C VAL A 47 5.17 -13.57 3.52
N ARG A 48 4.91 -14.86 3.78
CA ARG A 48 4.83 -15.82 2.69
C ARG A 48 3.53 -15.61 1.92
N VAL A 49 3.56 -15.85 0.62
CA VAL A 49 2.39 -15.86 -0.25
C VAL A 49 2.26 -17.24 -0.87
N MET A 50 1.12 -17.88 -0.66
CA MET A 50 0.76 -19.17 -1.24
C MET A 50 -0.60 -19.03 -1.91
N ASP A 51 -0.70 -19.45 -3.17
CA ASP A 51 -1.92 -19.33 -3.98
C ASP A 51 -2.51 -17.90 -3.99
N GLY A 52 -1.64 -16.90 -4.09
CA GLY A 52 -2.01 -15.48 -4.11
C GLY A 52 -2.47 -14.92 -2.75
N GLN A 53 -2.39 -15.69 -1.67
CA GLN A 53 -2.84 -15.30 -0.33
C GLN A 53 -1.69 -15.25 0.68
N PRO A 54 -1.70 -14.28 1.62
CA PRO A 54 -0.71 -14.23 2.69
C PRO A 54 -0.86 -15.44 3.62
N SER A 55 0.26 -16.06 3.98
CA SER A 55 0.27 -17.26 4.82
C SER A 55 1.40 -17.27 5.86
N GLY A 56 1.09 -17.80 7.03
CA GLY A 56 2.04 -17.96 8.13
C GLY A 56 2.38 -16.65 8.86
N THR A 57 3.60 -16.61 9.39
CA THR A 57 4.10 -15.52 10.23
C THR A 57 4.30 -14.24 9.43
N ARG A 58 3.91 -13.11 10.05
CA ARG A 58 4.17 -11.76 9.56
C ARG A 58 5.40 -11.21 10.26
N TYR A 59 6.35 -10.69 9.49
CA TYR A 59 7.51 -9.99 10.02
C TYR A 59 7.39 -8.51 9.69
N HIS A 60 7.40 -7.65 10.70
CA HIS A 60 7.34 -6.20 10.49
C HIS A 60 8.52 -5.75 9.63
N PHE A 61 8.24 -4.90 8.64
CA PHE A 61 9.24 -4.39 7.71
C PHE A 61 9.42 -2.89 7.89
N PHE A 62 8.34 -2.11 7.79
CA PHE A 62 8.33 -0.68 8.11
C PHE A 62 6.90 -0.18 8.33
N THR A 63 6.77 1.07 8.77
CA THR A 63 5.50 1.78 8.90
C THR A 63 5.44 2.88 7.84
N ALA A 64 4.42 2.85 6.97
CA ALA A 64 4.15 3.92 6.02
C ALA A 64 3.25 4.98 6.66
N THR A 65 3.56 6.24 6.39
CA THR A 65 2.92 7.43 6.97
C THR A 65 2.44 8.37 5.87
N ILE A 66 1.78 9.45 6.26
CA ILE A 66 1.18 10.43 5.33
C ILE A 66 2.20 10.89 4.28
N GLY A 67 1.81 10.81 3.00
CA GLY A 67 2.65 11.20 1.87
C GLY A 67 3.50 10.06 1.30
N ASP A 68 3.67 8.95 2.02
CA ASP A 68 4.37 7.77 1.51
C ASP A 68 3.56 7.08 0.40
N LEU A 69 4.30 6.56 -0.59
CA LEU A 69 3.77 5.81 -1.71
C LEU A 69 4.19 4.34 -1.62
N LEU A 70 3.22 3.45 -1.76
CA LEU A 70 3.42 2.00 -1.79
C LEU A 70 3.06 1.49 -3.18
N PHE A 71 4.08 1.08 -3.93
CA PHE A 71 3.93 0.57 -5.29
C PHE A 71 3.57 -0.91 -5.24
N GLY A 72 2.55 -1.30 -6.01
CA GLY A 72 2.26 -2.71 -6.21
C GLY A 72 3.38 -3.39 -7.01
N MET A 73 3.53 -4.69 -6.80
CA MET A 73 4.63 -5.48 -7.34
C MET A 73 4.12 -6.79 -7.93
N ASP A 74 4.84 -7.31 -8.91
CA ASP A 74 4.58 -8.65 -9.45
C ASP A 74 5.25 -9.68 -8.54
N LEU A 75 4.54 -10.04 -7.47
CA LEU A 75 5.05 -10.95 -6.43
C LEU A 75 5.24 -12.37 -6.94
N GLU A 76 4.50 -12.79 -7.97
CA GLU A 76 4.67 -14.11 -8.59
C GLU A 76 5.96 -14.17 -9.39
N ARG A 77 6.26 -13.15 -10.21
CA ARG A 77 7.50 -13.08 -10.98
C ARG A 77 8.75 -12.95 -10.12
N LEU A 78 8.64 -12.37 -8.92
CA LEU A 78 9.74 -12.29 -7.96
C LEU A 78 10.15 -13.66 -7.40
N GLY A 79 9.34 -14.71 -7.61
CA GLY A 79 9.79 -16.12 -7.61
C GLY A 79 10.15 -16.73 -6.25
N GLN A 80 9.89 -16.04 -5.14
CA GLN A 80 10.30 -16.50 -3.80
C GLN A 80 9.13 -16.83 -2.86
N GLY A 81 7.88 -16.70 -3.30
CA GLY A 81 6.71 -16.91 -2.44
C GLY A 81 6.69 -15.94 -1.26
N LEU A 82 7.27 -14.75 -1.42
CA LEU A 82 7.30 -13.68 -0.43
C LEU A 82 6.55 -12.47 -0.97
N GLY A 83 5.91 -11.73 -0.06
CA GLY A 83 5.14 -10.55 -0.40
C GLY A 83 5.10 -9.52 0.72
N PHE A 84 4.63 -8.32 0.37
CA PHE A 84 4.35 -7.27 1.33
C PHE A 84 2.86 -7.23 1.62
N LEU A 85 2.52 -7.41 2.90
CA LEU A 85 1.17 -7.27 3.44
C LEU A 85 1.06 -5.91 4.12
N CYS A 86 0.17 -5.08 3.61
CA CYS A 86 -0.20 -3.80 4.20
C CYS A 86 -1.35 -4.01 5.19
N ALA A 87 -1.15 -3.62 6.44
CA ALA A 87 -2.17 -3.65 7.48
C ALA A 87 -2.44 -2.21 7.98
N PRO A 88 -3.49 -1.55 7.45
CA PRO A 88 -3.82 -0.19 7.85
C PRO A 88 -4.33 -0.12 9.29
N VAL A 89 -3.87 0.88 10.04
CA VAL A 89 -4.44 1.19 11.36
C VAL A 89 -5.87 1.70 11.18
N VAL A 90 -6.75 1.44 12.15
CA VAL A 90 -8.16 1.90 12.10
C VAL A 90 -8.23 3.41 11.86
N GLY A 91 -9.06 3.83 10.90
CA GLY A 91 -9.22 5.24 10.50
C GLY A 91 -8.16 5.74 9.51
N THR A 92 -7.32 4.85 8.98
CA THR A 92 -6.36 5.20 7.92
C THR A 92 -7.11 5.42 6.62
N LYS A 93 -6.75 6.47 5.89
CA LYS A 93 -7.25 6.74 4.55
C LYS A 93 -6.14 6.57 3.55
N VAL A 94 -6.44 5.82 2.49
CA VAL A 94 -5.51 5.56 1.41
C VAL A 94 -6.14 5.97 0.09
N CYS A 95 -5.32 6.44 -0.83
CA CYS A 95 -5.71 6.63 -2.21
C CYS A 95 -5.05 5.54 -3.05
N LYS A 96 -5.83 4.80 -3.84
CA LYS A 96 -5.29 3.90 -4.88
C LYS A 96 -5.39 4.59 -6.22
N ALA A 97 -4.32 4.54 -7.00
CA ALA A 97 -4.26 5.12 -8.32
C ALA A 97 -3.55 4.17 -9.30
N PRO A 98 -3.82 4.27 -10.61
CA PRO A 98 -2.99 3.63 -11.64
C PRO A 98 -1.57 4.20 -11.65
N LEU A 99 -0.57 3.34 -11.82
CA LEU A 99 0.84 3.73 -11.87
C LEU A 99 1.15 4.72 -13.01
N GLN A 100 0.37 4.67 -14.10
CA GLN A 100 0.51 5.56 -15.26
C GLN A 100 0.33 7.05 -14.90
N LEU A 101 -0.27 7.37 -13.75
CA LEU A 101 -0.44 8.74 -13.27
C LEU A 101 0.82 9.33 -12.63
N ILE A 102 1.89 8.53 -12.42
CA ILE A 102 3.15 8.93 -11.75
C ILE A 102 4.28 9.24 -12.76
N GLN A 103 3.97 9.39 -14.05
CA GLN A 103 4.97 9.61 -15.11
C GLN A 103 5.57 11.02 -15.13
#